data_AF-A0AAW8L1A8-F1
#
_entry.id   AF-A0AAW8L1A8-F1
#
_cell.length_a   1.000
_cell.length_b   1.000
_cell.length_c   1.000
_cell.angle_alpha   90.00
_cell.angle_beta   90.00
_cell.angle_gamma   90.00
#
_symmetry.space_group_name_H-M   'P 1'
#
loop_
_entity.id
_entity.type
_entity.pdbx_description
1 polymer ?
#
loop_
_entity_poly.entity_id
_entity_poly.type
_entity_poly.pdbx_seq_one_letter_code
_entity_poly.pdbx_strand_id
1 'polypeptide(L)' 'MIHHIPNVLSKEQVAEFRKLMKDANWVGGKVTAGTLSASVKRNQQL' A
#
# COMPACT_ATOMS: atom_id res chain seq x y z
N MET A 1 1.73 19.23 -11.78
CA MET A 1 1.53 17.84 -12.24
C MET A 1 2.85 17.10 -12.10
N ILE A 2 2.81 15.84 -11.65
CA ILE A 2 3.99 14.97 -11.54
C ILE A 2 4.05 14.06 -12.78
N HIS A 3 5.24 13.76 -13.28
CA HIS A 3 5.43 12.90 -14.46
C HIS A 3 5.05 11.45 -14.17
N HIS A 4 4.33 10.82 -15.10
CA HIS A 4 4.03 9.39 -15.06
C HIS A 4 5.12 8.58 -15.76
N ILE A 5 5.57 7.51 -15.10
CA ILE A 5 6.45 6.51 -15.70
C ILE A 5 5.60 5.28 -16.00
N PRO A 6 5.29 4.99 -17.28
CA PRO A 6 4.47 3.83 -17.63
C PRO A 6 5.27 2.53 -17.51
N ASN A 7 4.56 1.42 -17.33
CA ASN A 7 5.10 0.05 -17.42
C ASN A 7 6.31 -0.25 -16.51
N VAL A 8 6.37 0.34 -15.32
CA VAL A 8 7.41 0.04 -14.30
C VAL A 8 7.42 -1.44 -13.92
N LEU A 9 6.24 -2.08 -13.97
CA LEU A 9 6.08 -3.52 -13.76
C LEU A 9 5.28 -4.12 -14.93
N SER A 10 5.64 -5.34 -15.33
CA SER A 10 4.82 -6.15 -16.24
C SER A 10 3.53 -6.61 -15.54
N LYS A 11 2.55 -7.08 -16.33
CA LYS A 11 1.29 -7.58 -15.77
C LYS A 11 1.50 -8.82 -14.88
N GLU A 12 2.44 -9.67 -15.26
CA GLU A 12 2.81 -10.89 -14.57
C GLU A 12 3.44 -10.56 -13.21
N GLN A 13 4.38 -9.60 -13.19
CA GLN A 13 4.97 -9.10 -11.96
C GLN A 13 3.91 -8.51 -11.02
N VAL A 14 2.99 -7.70 -11.54
CA VAL A 14 1.88 -7.16 -10.74
C VAL A 14 1.01 -8.27 -10.15
N ALA A 15 0.75 -9.34 -10.91
CA ALA A 15 -0.04 -10.48 -10.44
C ALA A 15 0.65 -11.23 -9.30
N GLU A 16 1.97 -11.45 -9.41
CA GLU A 16 2.78 -12.07 -8.35
C GLU A 16 2.76 -11.26 -7.06
N PHE A 17 3.06 -9.95 -7.13
CA PHE A 17 3.03 -9.07 -5.96
C PHE A 17 1.64 -9.05 -5.30
N ARG A 18 0.56 -9.03 -6.09
CA ARG A 18 -0.81 -9.07 -5.56
C ARG A 18 -1.12 -10.37 -4.84
N LYS A 19 -0.62 -11.50 -5.34
CA LYS A 19 -0.77 -12.80 -4.65
C LYS A 19 -0.09 -12.76 -3.29
N LEU A 20 1.17 -12.31 -3.24
CA LEU A 20 1.93 -12.21 -1.98
C LEU A 20 1.27 -11.23 -0.99
N MET A 21 0.84 -10.06 -1.47
CA MET A 21 0.17 -9.06 -0.63
C MET A 21 -1.17 -9.55 -0.06
N LYS A 22 -1.89 -10.41 -0.77
CA LYS A 22 -3.17 -10.97 -0.29
C LYS A 22 -2.98 -11.81 0.98
N ASP A 23 -1.90 -12.57 1.05
CA ASP A 23 -1.62 -13.50 2.15
C ASP A 23 -0.89 -12.82 3.32
N ALA A 24 -0.53 -11.55 3.17
CA ALA A 24 0.24 -10.79 4.13
C ALA A 24 -0.66 -10.16 5.23
N ASN A 25 -0.10 -9.88 6.40
CA ASN A 25 -0.88 -9.36 7.53
C ASN A 25 -1.08 -7.84 7.47
N TRP A 26 -2.25 -7.40 7.00
CA TRP A 26 -2.60 -5.99 6.95
C TRP A 26 -3.12 -5.47 8.29
N VAL A 27 -2.51 -4.41 8.80
CA VAL A 27 -2.91 -3.72 10.03
C VAL A 27 -3.52 -2.35 9.72
N GLY A 28 -4.25 -1.78 10.70
CA GLY A 28 -4.77 -0.42 10.57
C GLY A 28 -3.62 0.60 10.54
N GLY A 29 -3.58 1.46 9.52
CA GLY A 29 -2.49 2.42 9.34
C GLY A 29 -2.35 3.46 10.47
N LYS A 30 -3.34 3.56 11.37
CA LYS A 30 -3.25 4.33 12.61
C LYS A 30 -2.13 3.85 13.53
N VAL A 31 -1.77 2.57 13.48
CA VAL A 31 -0.70 1.98 14.29
C VAL A 31 0.65 2.65 14.04
N THR A 32 0.88 3.10 12.80
CA THR A 32 2.12 3.80 12.40
C THR A 32 1.95 5.31 12.32
N ALA A 33 0.75 5.84 12.61
CA ALA A 33 0.49 7.26 12.52
C ALA A 33 1.01 7.98 13.76
N GLY A 34 1.73 9.09 13.56
CA GLY A 34 1.97 10.05 14.62
C GLY A 34 0.65 10.65 15.14
N THR A 35 0.70 11.23 16.34
CA THR A 35 -0.48 11.72 17.10
C THR A 35 -1.44 12.57 16.28
N LEU A 36 -0.92 13.46 15.43
CA LEU A 36 -1.74 14.37 14.62
C LEU A 36 -2.57 13.63 13.55
N SER A 37 -2.03 12.55 13.00
CA SER A 37 -2.64 11.85 11.87
C SER A 37 -3.43 10.62 12.29
N ALA A 38 -3.24 10.10 13.50
CA ALA A 38 -3.89 8.89 13.99
C ALA A 38 -5.42 9.00 14.04
N SER A 39 -5.96 10.19 14.32
CA SER A 39 -7.41 10.45 14.40
C SER A 39 -8.10 10.36 13.04
N VAL A 40 -7.40 10.72 11.96
CA VAL A 40 -7.95 10.85 10.61
C VAL A 40 -7.47 9.77 9.63
N LYS A 41 -6.34 9.09 9.89
CA LYS A 41 -5.81 8.04 9.02
C LYS A 41 -6.73 6.81 9.05
N ARG A 42 -7.29 6.47 7.89
CA ARG A 42 -8.23 5.35 7.70
C ARG A 42 -7.85 4.54 6.47
N ASN A 43 -6.76 3.78 6.59
CA ASN A 43 -6.31 2.83 5.60
C ASN A 43 -5.80 1.55 6.27
N GLN A 44 -5.57 0.53 5.45
CA GLN A 44 -4.79 -0.64 5.83
C GLN A 44 -3.35 -0.45 5.38
N GLN A 45 -2.43 -1.06 6.11
CA GLN A 45 -1.00 -1.04 5.83
C GLN A 45 -0.43 -2.42 6.16
N LEU A 46 0.44 -2.93 5.28
CA LEU A 46 1.27 -4.12 5.52
C LEU A 46 2.61 -3.71 6.13
#